data_AF-A0A447S073-F1
#
_entry.id   AF-A0A447S073-F1
#
_cell.length_a   1.000
_cell.length_b   1.000
_cell.length_c   1.000
_cell.angle_alpha   90.00
_cell.angle_beta   90.00
_cell.angle_gamma   90.00
#
_symmetry.space_group_name_H-M   'P 1'
#
loop_
_entity.id
_entity.type
_entity.pdbx_description
1 polymer ?
#
loop_
_entity_poly.entity_id
_entity_poly.type
_entity_poly.pdbx_seq_one_letter_code
_entity_poly.pdbx_strand_id
1 'polypeptide(L)' 'MLKQVEIFTDGSCLGNPGPGGYGAIMRYASTKKPFSVLPSDHQ' A
#
# COMPACT_ATOMS: atom_id res chain seq x y z
N MET A 1 -14.55 -10.63 6.48
CA MET A 1 -14.25 -9.65 5.43
C MET A 1 -12.79 -9.84 5.03
N LEU A 2 -12.51 -10.12 3.76
CA LEU A 2 -11.12 -10.26 3.29
C LEU A 2 -10.51 -8.86 3.11
N LYS A 3 -9.20 -8.74 3.35
CA LYS A 3 -8.50 -7.47 3.12
C LYS A 3 -8.32 -7.27 1.62
N GLN A 4 -8.69 -6.09 1.14
CA GLN A 4 -8.50 -5.70 -0.25
C GLN A 4 -7.05 -5.24 -0.47
N VAL A 5 -6.45 -5.70 -1.56
CA VAL A 5 -5.16 -5.21 -2.07
C VAL A 5 -5.47 -4.37 -3.30
N GLU A 6 -4.90 -3.18 -3.38
CA GLU A 6 -5.03 -2.30 -4.53
C GLU A 6 -3.67 -2.18 -5.22
N ILE A 7 -3.66 -2.32 -6.55
CA ILE A 7 -2.46 -2.26 -7.38
C ILE A 7 -2.70 -1.23 -8.48
N PHE A 8 -1.74 -0.32 -8.64
CA PHE A 8 -1.71 0.68 -9.70
C PHE A 8 -0.48 0.40 -10.56
N THR A 9 -0.64 0.37 -11.88
CA THR A 9 0.45 0.09 -12.82
C THR A 9 0.45 1.11 -13.94
N ASP A 10 1.62 1.53 -14.38
CA ASP A 10 1.80 2.41 -15.53
C ASP A 10 3.06 2.05 -16.31
N GLY A 11 3.10 2.38 -17.59
CA GLY A 11 4.22 2.10 -18.48
C GLY A 11 4.37 3.16 -19.56
N SER A 12 5.61 3.43 -19.94
CA SER A 12 5.94 4.40 -20.99
C SER A 12 7.17 3.97 -21.79
N CYS A 13 7.29 4.52 -23.01
CA CYS A 13 8.44 4.32 -23.89
C CYS A 13 8.95 5.66 -24.44
N LEU A 14 10.26 5.76 -24.66
CA LEU A 14 10.92 6.87 -25.34
C LEU A 14 10.81 6.68 -26.87
N GLY A 15 9.65 6.99 -27.44
CA GLY A 15 9.34 6.81 -28.87
C GLY A 15 8.55 5.52 -29.17
N ASN A 16 8.08 5.37 -30.42
CA ASN A 16 7.34 4.18 -30.87
C ASN A 16 7.84 3.66 -32.24
N PRO A 17 8.81 2.72 -32.29
CA PRO A 17 9.39 1.98 -31.15
C PRO A 17 10.50 2.75 -30.43
N GLY A 18 10.72 2.43 -29.15
CA GLY A 18 11.81 2.97 -28.35
C GLY A 18 11.98 2.28 -26.99
N PRO A 19 13.08 2.54 -26.27
CA PRO A 19 13.31 1.97 -24.94
C PRO A 19 12.19 2.36 -23.97
N GLY A 20 11.69 1.42 -23.18
CA GLY A 20 10.58 1.66 -22.26
C GLY A 20 10.81 1.16 -20.85
N GLY A 21 9.89 1.51 -19.97
CA GLY A 21 9.88 1.12 -18.57
C GLY A 21 8.45 1.09 -18.01
N TYR A 22 8.32 0.54 -16.81
CA TYR A 22 7.05 0.43 -16.10
C TYR A 22 7.25 0.70 -14.60
N GLY A 23 6.15 1.05 -13.94
CA GLY A 23 6.07 1.22 -12.50
C GLY A 23 4.81 0.56 -11.95
N ALA A 24 4.91 0.08 -10.71
CA ALA A 24 3.77 -0.48 -9.99
C ALA A 24 3.77 0.02 -8.53
N ILE A 25 2.59 0.38 -8.04
CA ILE A 25 2.35 0.75 -6.64
C ILE A 25 1.33 -0.24 -6.06
N MET A 26 1.62 -0.78 -4.88
CA MET A 26 0.72 -1.66 -4.14
C MET A 26 0.33 -1.02 -2.81
N ARG A 27 -0.97 -0.91 -2.57
CA ARG A 27 -1.54 -0.48 -1.29
C ARG A 27 -2.24 -1.65 -0.62
N TYR A 28 -1.86 -1.91 0.62
CA TYR A 28 -2.47 -2.92 1.48
C TYR A 28 -2.92 -2.29 2.79
N ALA A 29 -4.18 -2.46 3.16
CA ALA A 29 -4.72 -1.91 4.40
C ALA A 29 -4.15 -2.66 5.62
N SER A 30 -3.28 -1.99 6.38
CA SER A 30 -2.88 -2.44 7.72
C SER A 30 -4.08 -2.25 8.67
N THR A 31 -4.52 -3.33 9.31
CA THR A 31 -5.56 -3.26 10.35
C THR A 31 -5.08 -2.29 11.43
N LYS A 32 -5.80 -1.17 11.62
CA LYS A 32 -5.55 -0.26 12.74
C LYS A 32 -5.93 -1.03 14.01
N LYS A 33 -4.95 -1.62 14.71
CA LYS A 33 -5.18 -2.09 16.08
C LYS A 33 -5.37 -0.82 16.93
N PRO A 34 -6.52 -0.59 17.58
CA PRO A 34 -6.56 0.40 18.64
C PRO A 34 -5.57 -0.08 19.72
N PHE A 35 -4.54 0.72 19.98
CA PHE A 35 -3.71 0.52 21.14
C PHE A 35 -4.56 0.86 22.36
N SER A 36 -5.15 -0.16 23.00
CA SER A 36 -5.81 0.01 24.29
C SER A 36 -4.71 0.12 25.34
N VAL A 37 -4.38 1.35 25.72
CA VAL A 37 -3.67 1.60 26.98
C VAL A 37 -4.64 1.23 28.09
N LEU A 38 -4.36 0.17 28.84
CA LEU A 38 -5.02 0.00 30.13
C LEU A 38 -4.43 1.07 31.05
N PRO A 39 -5.24 1.84 31.78
CA PRO A 39 -4.73 2.73 32.80
C PRO A 39 -3.95 1.88 33.80
N SER A 40 -2.68 2.23 34.03
CA SER A 40 -1.94 1.77 35.19
C SER A 40 -2.59 2.41 36.40
N ASP A 41 -3.53 1.69 37.03
CA ASP A 41 -3.96 1.97 38.39
C ASP A 41 -2.73 1.80 39.29
N HIS A 42 -1.97 2.89 39.43
CA HIS A 42 -1.04 3.04 40.54
C HIS A 42 -1.88 3.34 41.78
N GLN A 43 -2.12 2.27 42.54
CA GLN A 43 -2.30 2.34 43.98
C GLN A 43 -1.10 3.07 44.62
#